data_AF-A0A7S2YLX9-F1
#
_entry.id   AF-A0A7S2YLX9-F1
#
_cell.length_a   1.000
_cell.length_b   1.000
_cell.length_c   1.000
_cell.angle_alpha   90.00
_cell.angle_beta   90.00
_cell.angle_gamma   90.00
#
_symmetry.space_group_name_H-M   'P 1'
#
loop_
_entity.id
_entity.type
_entity.pdbx_description
1 polymer ?
#
loop_
_entity_poly.entity_id
_entity_poly.type
_entity_poly.pdbx_seq_one_letter_code
_entity_poly.pdbx_strand_id
1 'polypeptide(L)'
;GSTVNNSTYFVLKNNCDGSTVRNGMVNLAVLFVMVTGVLLMNWVVVQAEVSFDEDEQTAQDYSIVIKNPPPNAQDPQVWKDYFHQQLYGANVTVCTIGVDNDLLVRNLVTRRENLRLIEMKVPPGTPLDMLTLAGLAVREEKARGVWGRFQATFVPGIPEHLAKVVVATSKIQGLAQEDHNVTNVFCTFETERDQRRVLEALSVGKHAVRRKIKSAVIPEHLFQGKLLHVVEAEEPSAIRWQDLNESSAKRTKQKIYTMLATAVAIVIISLIVRAINNLDVRLSALVIATFNI
;
A
#
# COMPACT_ATOMS: atom_id res chain seq x y z
N GLY A 1 75.67 12.08 44.71
CA GLY A 1 74.30 11.65 44.39
C GLY A 1 73.98 12.08 42.98
N SER A 2 73.98 11.15 42.04
CA SER A 2 73.78 11.38 40.62
C SER A 2 72.30 11.20 40.26
N THR A 3 71.63 12.31 39.96
CA THR A 3 70.25 12.38 39.46
C THR A 3 70.22 11.95 37.99
N VAL A 4 69.70 10.75 37.73
CA VAL A 4 69.47 10.22 36.38
C VAL A 4 68.18 10.85 35.84
N ASN A 5 68.32 11.76 34.89
CA ASN A 5 67.20 12.32 34.11
C ASN A 5 66.69 11.27 33.12
N ASN A 6 65.68 10.49 33.50
CA ASN A 6 64.94 9.64 32.56
C ASN A 6 64.01 10.51 31.70
N SER A 7 64.51 10.96 30.55
CA SER A 7 63.72 11.55 29.49
C SER A 7 62.80 10.47 28.88
N THR A 8 61.54 10.44 29.29
CA THR A 8 60.53 9.58 28.66
C THR A 8 60.12 10.17 27.32
N TYR A 9 60.62 9.58 26.23
CA TYR A 9 60.17 9.92 24.89
C TYR A 9 58.76 9.34 24.66
N PHE A 10 57.78 10.22 24.53
CA PHE A 10 56.44 9.83 24.08
C PHE A 10 56.49 9.54 22.58
N VAL A 11 56.71 8.27 22.23
CA VAL A 11 56.51 7.80 20.86
C VAL A 11 55.01 7.60 20.68
N LEU A 12 54.39 8.37 19.78
CA LEU A 12 53.02 8.14 19.33
C LEU A 12 52.99 6.80 18.58
N LYS A 13 52.84 5.70 19.32
CA LYS A 13 52.68 4.38 18.75
C LYS A 13 51.27 4.34 18.17
N ASN A 14 51.18 4.48 16.85
CA ASN A 14 49.91 4.32 16.15
C ASN A 14 49.48 2.86 16.32
N ASN A 15 48.65 2.57 17.33
CA ASN A 15 48.11 1.23 17.60
C ASN A 15 47.09 0.78 16.54
N CYS A 16 47.01 1.47 15.40
CA CYS A 16 46.52 0.88 14.16
C CYS A 16 47.52 -0.19 13.70
N ASP A 17 47.58 -1.30 14.45
CA ASP A 17 48.16 -2.55 13.99
C ASP A 17 47.35 -2.90 12.73
N GLY A 18 47.93 -2.60 11.56
CA GLY A 18 47.25 -2.75 10.27
C GLY A 18 46.66 -4.13 10.22
N SER A 19 45.38 -4.24 9.81
CA SER A 19 44.65 -5.51 9.87
C SER A 19 45.54 -6.60 9.31
N THR A 20 45.95 -7.53 10.17
CA THR A 20 46.86 -8.59 9.73
C THR A 20 46.22 -9.30 8.56
N VAL A 21 47.01 -9.67 7.54
CA VAL A 21 46.50 -10.37 6.34
C VAL A 21 45.64 -11.58 6.74
N ARG A 22 45.97 -12.20 7.88
CA ARG A 22 45.18 -13.25 8.54
C ARG A 22 43.75 -12.83 8.88
N ASN A 23 43.55 -11.66 9.50
CA ASN A 23 42.21 -11.15 9.80
C ASN A 23 41.43 -10.83 8.53
N GLY A 24 42.10 -10.29 7.51
CA GLY A 24 41.49 -10.06 6.18
C GLY A 24 41.01 -11.35 5.53
N MET A 25 41.83 -12.41 5.55
CA MET A 25 41.46 -13.73 5.03
C MET A 25 40.30 -14.37 5.79
N VAL A 26 40.28 -14.26 7.13
CA VAL A 26 39.17 -14.78 7.95
C VAL A 26 37.87 -14.05 7.60
N ASN A 27 37.90 -12.72 7.48
CA ASN A 27 36.72 -11.95 7.10
C ASN A 27 36.21 -12.31 5.69
N LEU A 28 37.12 -12.52 4.73
CA LEU A 28 36.75 -12.92 3.38
C LEU A 28 36.16 -14.34 3.35
N ALA A 29 36.71 -15.27 4.13
CA ALA A 29 36.17 -16.62 4.27
C ALA A 29 34.76 -16.61 4.90
N VAL A 30 34.56 -15.81 5.95
CA VAL A 30 33.23 -15.64 6.58
C VAL A 30 32.24 -15.04 5.59
N LEU A 31 32.63 -14.01 4.84
CA LEU A 31 31.77 -13.39 3.81
C LEU A 31 31.42 -14.40 2.72
N PHE A 32 32.38 -15.20 2.25
CA PHE A 32 32.13 -16.26 1.28
C PHE A 32 31.12 -17.29 1.81
N VAL A 33 31.31 -17.79 3.03
CA VAL A 33 30.38 -18.73 3.68
C VAL A 33 28.99 -18.12 3.84
N MET A 34 28.88 -16.85 4.23
CA MET A 34 27.60 -16.15 4.32
C MET A 34 26.91 -16.06 2.95
N VAL A 35 27.64 -15.63 1.91
CA VAL A 35 27.09 -15.53 0.55
C VAL A 35 26.65 -16.89 0.02
N THR A 36 27.48 -17.92 0.16
CA THR A 36 27.11 -19.28 -0.25
C THR A 36 25.91 -19.81 0.53
N GLY A 37 25.86 -19.57 1.85
CA GLY A 37 24.72 -19.93 2.69
C GLY A 37 23.43 -19.26 2.26
N VAL A 38 23.47 -17.96 1.95
CA VAL A 38 22.31 -17.21 1.43
C VAL A 38 21.87 -17.74 0.07
N LEU A 39 22.80 -18.05 -0.83
CA LEU A 39 22.46 -18.59 -2.16
C LEU A 39 21.83 -19.99 -2.06
N LEU A 40 22.38 -20.87 -1.21
CA LEU A 40 21.83 -22.22 -0.98
C LEU A 40 20.45 -22.14 -0.32
N MET A 41 20.30 -21.28 0.70
CA MET A 41 19.01 -21.08 1.36
C MET A 41 17.97 -20.55 0.38
N ASN A 42 18.33 -19.56 -0.44
CA ASN A 42 17.43 -19.02 -1.47
C ASN A 42 17.02 -20.10 -2.47
N TRP A 43 17.95 -20.96 -2.89
CA TRP A 43 17.63 -22.08 -3.79
C TRP A 43 16.66 -23.08 -3.16
N VAL A 44 16.89 -23.49 -1.91
CA VAL A 44 16.00 -24.41 -1.18
C VAL A 44 14.61 -23.79 -0.97
N VAL A 45 14.54 -22.50 -0.61
CA VAL A 45 13.27 -21.79 -0.42
C VAL A 45 12.48 -21.75 -1.73
N VAL A 46 13.11 -21.41 -2.85
CA VAL A 46 12.44 -21.38 -4.16
C VAL A 46 11.89 -22.76 -4.56
N GLN A 47 12.63 -23.83 -4.28
CA GLN A 47 12.15 -25.18 -4.56
C GLN A 47 10.97 -25.57 -3.66
N ALA A 48 11.03 -25.22 -2.38
CA ALA A 48 9.93 -25.48 -1.44
C ALA A 48 8.67 -24.66 -1.80
N GLU A 49 8.84 -23.40 -2.22
CA GLU A 49 7.77 -22.51 -2.65
C GLU A 49 6.96 -23.13 -3.79
N VAL A 50 7.62 -23.70 -4.81
CA VAL A 50 6.94 -24.38 -5.92
C VAL A 50 6.09 -25.56 -5.43
N SER A 51 6.62 -26.37 -4.49
CA SER A 51 5.86 -27.51 -3.97
C SER A 51 4.67 -27.10 -3.09
N PHE A 52 4.81 -26.01 -2.33
CA PHE A 52 3.72 -25.52 -1.48
C PHE A 52 2.62 -24.85 -2.30
N ASP A 53 2.97 -24.09 -3.34
CA ASP A 53 2.00 -23.50 -4.26
C ASP A 53 1.21 -24.58 -5.03
N GLU A 54 1.85 -25.68 -5.43
CA GLU A 54 1.16 -26.77 -6.14
C GLU A 54 0.15 -27.51 -5.24
N ASP A 55 0.34 -27.51 -3.92
CA ASP A 55 -0.51 -28.19 -2.95
C ASP A 55 -1.66 -27.29 -2.42
N GLU A 56 -1.51 -25.97 -2.46
CA GLU A 56 -2.51 -25.02 -1.95
C GLU A 56 -3.36 -24.45 -3.10
N GLN A 57 -4.56 -25.00 -3.30
CA GLN A 57 -5.51 -24.42 -4.27
C GLN A 57 -5.99 -23.06 -3.77
N THR A 58 -5.52 -21.99 -4.40
CA THR A 58 -5.91 -20.62 -4.05
C THR A 58 -6.94 -20.08 -5.05
N ALA A 59 -7.65 -19.02 -4.64
CA ALA A 59 -8.54 -18.32 -5.57
C ALA A 59 -7.77 -17.64 -6.73
N GLN A 60 -6.47 -17.43 -6.56
CA GLN A 60 -5.59 -16.77 -7.51
C GLN A 60 -5.33 -17.66 -8.75
N ASP A 61 -5.19 -18.97 -8.57
CA ASP A 61 -4.93 -19.93 -9.67
C ASP A 61 -6.06 -19.95 -10.72
N TYR A 62 -7.27 -19.60 -10.30
CA TYR A 62 -8.45 -19.56 -11.15
C TYR A 62 -8.80 -18.15 -11.61
N SER A 63 -8.09 -17.11 -11.15
CA SER A 63 -8.52 -15.73 -11.31
C SER A 63 -7.53 -14.86 -12.07
N ILE A 64 -8.06 -13.98 -12.91
CA ILE A 64 -7.29 -12.91 -13.57
C ILE A 64 -7.86 -11.55 -13.19
N VAL A 65 -7.03 -10.53 -13.31
CA VAL A 65 -7.44 -9.13 -13.21
C VAL A 65 -7.06 -8.37 -14.48
N ILE A 66 -8.05 -7.66 -15.01
CA ILE A 66 -7.93 -6.77 -16.14
C ILE A 66 -7.77 -5.36 -15.58
N LYS A 67 -6.59 -4.75 -15.76
CA LYS A 67 -6.21 -3.47 -15.11
C LYS A 67 -6.51 -2.23 -15.97
N ASN A 68 -7.06 -2.40 -17.16
CA ASN A 68 -7.38 -1.29 -18.08
C ASN A 68 -8.68 -1.51 -18.90
N PRO A 69 -9.78 -1.96 -18.28
CA PRO A 69 -11.05 -2.18 -18.99
C PRO A 69 -11.55 -0.89 -19.67
N PRO A 70 -12.42 -0.98 -20.70
CA PRO A 70 -13.18 0.17 -21.17
C PRO A 70 -14.06 0.74 -20.04
N PRO A 71 -14.18 2.06 -19.90
CA PRO A 71 -14.87 2.68 -18.75
C PRO A 71 -16.37 2.34 -18.69
N ASN A 72 -16.97 1.99 -19.82
CA ASN A 72 -18.38 1.65 -19.99
C ASN A 72 -18.67 0.14 -19.94
N ALA A 73 -17.68 -0.72 -19.70
CA ALA A 73 -17.84 -2.17 -19.71
C ALA A 73 -18.33 -2.71 -18.35
N GLN A 74 -19.47 -2.20 -17.88
CA GLN A 74 -20.08 -2.54 -16.58
C GLN A 74 -20.91 -3.83 -16.60
N ASP A 75 -21.23 -4.36 -17.77
CA ASP A 75 -22.03 -5.59 -17.89
C ASP A 75 -21.12 -6.84 -17.76
N PRO A 76 -21.28 -7.66 -16.71
CA PRO A 76 -20.50 -8.88 -16.53
C PRO A 76 -20.74 -9.90 -17.65
N GLN A 77 -21.91 -9.91 -18.29
CA GLN A 77 -22.22 -10.88 -19.35
C GLN A 77 -21.36 -10.64 -20.60
N VAL A 78 -21.11 -9.38 -20.95
CA VAL A 78 -20.22 -9.02 -22.08
C VAL A 78 -18.82 -9.59 -21.89
N TRP A 79 -18.31 -9.61 -20.65
CA TRP A 79 -17.02 -10.23 -20.34
C TRP A 79 -17.08 -11.75 -20.49
N LYS A 80 -18.11 -12.39 -19.97
CA LYS A 80 -18.30 -13.84 -20.11
C LYS A 80 -18.36 -14.26 -21.58
N ASP A 81 -19.16 -13.56 -22.38
CA ASP A 81 -19.33 -13.83 -23.80
C ASP A 81 -18.02 -13.61 -24.57
N TYR A 82 -17.27 -12.56 -24.24
CA TYR A 82 -15.94 -12.31 -24.82
C TYR A 82 -14.98 -13.47 -24.57
N PHE A 83 -14.81 -13.91 -23.32
CA PHE A 83 -13.90 -15.01 -22.99
C PHE A 83 -14.35 -16.33 -23.62
N HIS A 84 -15.66 -16.58 -23.63
CA HIS A 84 -16.20 -17.79 -24.25
C HIS A 84 -16.00 -17.81 -25.77
N GLN A 85 -16.34 -16.72 -26.46
CA GLN A 85 -16.32 -16.67 -27.93
C GLN A 85 -14.91 -16.47 -28.50
N GLN A 86 -14.10 -15.61 -27.89
CA GLN A 86 -12.82 -15.17 -28.47
C GLN A 86 -11.61 -15.95 -27.91
N LEU A 87 -11.76 -16.68 -26.80
CA LEU A 87 -10.65 -17.36 -26.13
C LEU A 87 -10.94 -18.85 -25.90
N TYR A 88 -11.20 -19.56 -27.00
CA TYR A 88 -11.28 -21.02 -27.07
C TYR A 88 -12.30 -21.66 -26.11
N GLY A 89 -13.42 -20.98 -25.83
CA GLY A 89 -14.46 -21.50 -24.95
C GLY A 89 -14.16 -21.38 -23.46
N ALA A 90 -13.19 -20.56 -23.05
CA ALA A 90 -12.87 -20.35 -21.63
C ALA A 90 -14.14 -19.95 -20.84
N ASN A 91 -14.48 -20.73 -19.82
CA ASN A 91 -15.72 -20.53 -19.06
C ASN A 91 -15.48 -19.68 -17.81
N VAL A 92 -16.10 -18.51 -17.76
CA VAL A 92 -16.00 -17.58 -16.62
C VAL A 92 -17.16 -17.82 -15.65
N THR A 93 -16.84 -18.32 -14.47
CA THR A 93 -17.82 -18.62 -13.41
C THR A 93 -18.30 -17.32 -12.76
N VAL A 94 -17.36 -16.53 -12.26
CA VAL A 94 -17.60 -15.27 -11.55
C VAL A 94 -16.87 -14.13 -12.25
N CYS A 95 -17.59 -13.03 -12.46
CA CYS A 95 -17.02 -11.78 -12.95
C CYS A 95 -17.37 -10.67 -11.96
N THR A 96 -16.35 -10.05 -11.38
CA THR A 96 -16.49 -8.93 -10.44
C THR A 96 -15.90 -7.68 -11.05
N ILE A 97 -16.71 -6.62 -11.13
CA ILE A 97 -16.35 -5.38 -11.79
C ILE A 97 -16.07 -4.33 -10.71
N GLY A 98 -14.82 -3.91 -10.63
CA GLY A 98 -14.38 -2.78 -9.83
C GLY A 98 -14.72 -1.47 -10.52
N VAL A 99 -15.33 -0.56 -9.76
CA VAL A 99 -15.76 0.76 -10.22
C VAL A 99 -15.08 1.88 -9.43
N ASP A 100 -14.97 3.06 -10.04
CA ASP A 100 -14.32 4.25 -9.46
C ASP A 100 -15.19 4.96 -8.41
N ASN A 101 -15.61 4.25 -7.35
CA ASN A 101 -16.50 4.77 -6.32
C ASN A 101 -15.78 5.18 -5.02
N ASP A 102 -14.50 5.54 -5.10
CA ASP A 102 -13.66 5.90 -3.93
C ASP A 102 -14.29 6.97 -3.05
N LEU A 103 -14.89 8.00 -3.67
CA LEU A 103 -15.54 9.08 -2.95
C LEU A 103 -16.76 8.58 -2.16
N LEU A 104 -17.55 7.68 -2.74
CA LEU A 104 -18.70 7.09 -2.07
C LEU A 104 -18.24 6.29 -0.84
N VAL A 105 -17.26 5.40 -1.03
CA VAL A 105 -16.68 4.58 0.04
C VAL A 105 -16.10 5.45 1.16
N ARG A 106 -15.35 6.50 0.81
CA ARG A 106 -14.79 7.44 1.80
C ARG A 106 -15.86 8.14 2.62
N ASN A 107 -16.97 8.57 2.00
CA ASN A 107 -18.09 9.19 2.73
C ASN A 107 -18.82 8.17 3.60
N LEU A 108 -18.96 6.90 3.17
CA LEU A 108 -19.52 5.82 3.98
C LEU A 108 -18.67 5.56 5.23
N VAL A 109 -17.35 5.49 5.09
CA VAL A 109 -16.40 5.33 6.21
C VAL A 109 -16.51 6.54 7.15
N THR A 110 -16.47 7.75 6.61
CA THR A 110 -16.60 9.00 7.40
C THR A 110 -17.91 9.01 8.18
N ARG A 111 -19.02 8.59 7.58
CA ARG A 111 -20.32 8.46 8.26
C ARG A 111 -20.26 7.46 9.41
N ARG A 112 -19.71 6.27 9.18
CA ARG A 112 -19.57 5.21 10.20
C ARG A 112 -18.68 5.66 11.36
N GLU A 113 -17.56 6.30 11.08
CA GLU A 113 -16.65 6.84 12.10
C GLU A 113 -17.34 7.90 12.96
N ASN A 114 -18.04 8.87 12.36
CA ASN A 114 -18.74 9.89 13.13
C ASN A 114 -19.89 9.31 13.95
N LEU A 115 -20.63 8.31 13.44
CA LEU A 115 -21.65 7.61 14.23
C LEU A 115 -21.04 6.88 15.42
N ARG A 116 -19.89 6.21 15.25
CA ARG A 116 -19.17 5.56 16.35
C ARG A 116 -18.67 6.56 17.39
N LEU A 117 -18.22 7.74 16.96
CA LEU A 117 -17.83 8.83 17.88
C LEU A 117 -19.03 9.38 18.66
N ILE A 118 -20.21 9.45 18.05
CA ILE A 118 -21.45 9.81 18.73
C ILE A 118 -21.85 8.73 19.72
N GLU A 119 -21.82 7.46 19.32
CA GLU A 119 -22.15 6.31 20.17
C GLU A 119 -21.31 6.28 21.46
N MET A 120 -20.00 6.58 21.36
CA MET A 120 -19.12 6.66 22.54
C MET A 120 -19.41 7.85 23.46
N LYS A 121 -20.13 8.89 23.00
CA LYS A 121 -20.46 10.09 23.78
C LYS A 121 -21.86 10.05 24.36
N VAL A 122 -22.72 9.18 23.85
CA VAL A 122 -24.12 9.06 24.26
C VAL A 122 -24.24 7.97 25.33
N PRO A 123 -25.15 8.09 26.32
CA PRO A 123 -25.36 7.06 27.33
C PRO A 123 -25.71 5.70 26.69
N PRO A 124 -25.19 4.59 27.24
CA PRO A 124 -25.45 3.25 26.71
C PRO A 124 -26.95 2.95 26.71
N GLY A 125 -27.43 2.31 25.63
CA GLY A 125 -28.85 1.99 25.44
C GLY A 125 -29.69 3.08 24.78
N THR A 126 -29.11 4.24 24.47
CA THR A 126 -29.80 5.26 23.68
C THR A 126 -29.88 4.84 22.20
N PRO A 127 -31.04 4.91 21.55
CA PRO A 127 -31.16 4.59 20.13
C PRO A 127 -30.40 5.62 19.27
N LEU A 128 -29.63 5.15 18.30
CA LEU A 128 -28.87 5.95 17.32
C LEU A 128 -29.76 6.48 16.17
N ASP A 129 -31.04 6.73 16.43
CA ASP A 129 -31.95 7.29 15.45
C ASP A 129 -31.66 8.78 15.23
N MET A 130 -31.80 9.25 13.99
CA MET A 130 -31.50 10.64 13.60
C MET A 130 -32.33 11.65 14.38
N LEU A 131 -33.60 11.34 14.67
CA LEU A 131 -34.47 12.21 15.46
C LEU A 131 -34.01 12.32 16.92
N THR A 132 -33.63 11.20 17.53
CA THR A 132 -33.10 11.17 18.91
C THR A 132 -31.77 11.91 19.00
N LEU A 133 -30.86 11.66 18.05
CA LEU A 133 -29.55 12.32 17.99
C LEU A 133 -29.69 13.83 17.74
N ALA A 134 -30.61 14.25 16.87
CA ALA A 134 -30.91 15.66 16.66
C ALA A 134 -31.45 16.31 17.94
N GLY A 135 -32.33 15.63 18.67
CA GLY A 135 -32.84 16.09 19.96
C GLY A 135 -31.71 16.27 21.00
N LEU A 136 -30.79 15.33 21.09
CA LEU A 136 -29.62 15.41 21.97
C LEU A 136 -28.67 16.53 21.56
N ALA A 137 -28.36 16.64 20.26
CA ALA A 137 -27.52 17.68 19.71
C ALA A 137 -28.07 19.09 20.01
N VAL A 138 -29.38 19.31 19.82
CA VAL A 138 -30.04 20.60 20.14
C VAL A 138 -30.00 20.90 21.62
N ARG A 139 -30.18 19.89 22.49
CA ARG A 139 -30.07 20.07 23.95
C ARG A 139 -28.66 20.45 24.36
N GLU A 140 -27.65 19.77 23.82
CA GLU A 140 -26.24 20.08 24.09
C GLU A 140 -25.88 21.48 23.57
N GLU A 141 -26.32 21.85 22.37
CA GLU A 141 -26.05 23.16 21.77
C GLU A 141 -26.71 24.30 22.56
N LYS A 142 -27.95 24.10 23.04
CA LYS A 142 -28.64 25.08 23.92
C LYS A 142 -27.95 25.23 25.27
N ALA A 143 -27.34 24.18 25.80
CA ALA A 143 -26.59 24.22 27.06
C ALA A 143 -25.23 24.92 26.92
N ARG A 144 -24.69 25.05 25.69
CA ARG A 144 -23.39 25.70 25.46
C ARG A 144 -23.51 27.22 25.53
N GLY A 145 -22.81 27.81 26.51
CA GLY A 145 -22.53 29.25 26.54
C GLY A 145 -21.52 29.69 25.46
N VAL A 146 -21.20 30.98 25.42
CA VAL A 146 -20.27 31.57 24.43
C VAL A 146 -18.90 30.89 24.44
N TRP A 147 -18.38 30.58 25.64
CA TRP A 147 -17.10 29.88 25.81
C TRP A 147 -17.15 28.42 25.30
N GLY A 148 -18.28 27.75 25.50
CA GLY A 148 -18.49 26.38 25.01
C GLY A 148 -18.50 26.30 23.48
N ARG A 149 -19.00 27.32 22.79
CA ARG A 149 -18.92 27.41 21.32
C ARG A 149 -17.50 27.57 20.81
N PHE A 150 -16.66 28.33 21.53
CA PHE A 150 -15.25 28.47 21.16
C PHE A 150 -14.50 27.13 21.33
N GLN A 151 -14.70 26.44 22.46
CA GLN A 151 -14.07 25.13 22.72
C GLN A 151 -14.48 24.05 21.71
N ALA A 152 -15.72 24.09 21.20
CA ALA A 152 -16.20 23.17 20.17
C ALA A 152 -15.40 23.21 18.86
N THR A 153 -14.64 24.29 18.62
CA THR A 153 -13.73 24.39 17.47
C THR A 153 -12.56 23.41 17.58
N PHE A 154 -12.08 23.15 18.80
CA PHE A 154 -10.94 22.27 19.05
C PHE A 154 -11.35 20.84 19.38
N VAL A 155 -12.46 20.66 20.09
CA VAL A 155 -12.99 19.35 20.47
C VAL A 155 -14.44 19.25 19.98
N PRO A 156 -14.68 18.58 18.84
CA PRO A 156 -16.04 18.45 18.31
C PRO A 156 -16.89 17.63 19.28
N GLY A 157 -18.11 18.08 19.57
CA GLY A 157 -19.11 17.34 20.36
C GLY A 157 -20.11 16.60 19.48
N ILE A 158 -21.21 16.15 20.08
CA ILE A 158 -22.29 15.44 19.37
C ILE A 158 -22.88 16.28 18.22
N PRO A 159 -23.19 17.58 18.37
CA PRO A 159 -23.77 18.36 17.27
C PRO A 159 -22.84 18.46 16.06
N GLU A 160 -21.53 18.61 16.26
CA GLU A 160 -20.56 18.70 15.16
C GLU A 160 -20.44 17.36 14.40
N HIS A 161 -20.39 16.24 15.12
CA HIS A 161 -20.36 14.92 14.49
C HIS A 161 -21.68 14.61 13.77
N LEU A 162 -22.82 14.98 14.35
CA LEU A 162 -24.12 14.80 13.72
C LEU A 162 -24.23 15.61 12.41
N ALA A 163 -23.77 16.87 12.42
CA ALA A 163 -23.72 17.69 11.21
C ALA A 163 -22.85 17.02 10.11
N LYS A 164 -21.71 16.44 10.48
CA LYS A 164 -20.86 15.66 9.55
C LYS A 164 -21.56 14.42 9.03
N VAL A 165 -22.33 13.71 9.86
CA VAL A 165 -23.13 12.54 9.45
C VAL A 165 -24.21 12.94 8.44
N VAL A 166 -24.92 14.05 8.67
CA VAL A 166 -25.93 14.58 7.74
C VAL A 166 -25.30 14.90 6.40
N VAL A 167 -24.20 15.69 6.40
CA VAL A 167 -23.48 16.05 5.18
C VAL A 167 -22.96 14.81 4.44
N ALA A 168 -22.37 13.84 5.15
CA ALA A 168 -21.91 12.60 4.55
C ALA A 168 -23.08 11.80 3.96
N THR A 169 -24.23 11.75 4.63
CA THR A 169 -25.43 11.04 4.16
C THR A 169 -25.97 11.67 2.87
N SER A 170 -26.07 13.00 2.80
CA SER A 170 -26.46 13.69 1.56
C SER A 170 -25.48 13.44 0.42
N LYS A 171 -24.17 13.45 0.70
CA LYS A 171 -23.14 13.11 -0.30
C LYS A 171 -23.24 11.67 -0.78
N ILE A 172 -23.46 10.71 0.14
CA ILE A 172 -23.67 9.30 -0.20
C ILE A 172 -24.86 9.13 -1.14
N GLN A 173 -25.98 9.82 -0.86
CA GLN A 173 -27.16 9.75 -1.73
C GLN A 173 -26.88 10.28 -3.13
N GLY A 174 -26.17 11.41 -3.26
CA GLY A 174 -25.77 11.95 -4.57
C GLY A 174 -24.81 11.03 -5.32
N LEU A 175 -23.75 10.57 -4.65
CA LEU A 175 -22.72 9.70 -5.24
C LEU A 175 -23.23 8.30 -5.57
N ALA A 176 -24.28 7.82 -4.89
CA ALA A 176 -24.90 6.52 -5.18
C ALA A 176 -25.72 6.53 -6.48
N GLN A 177 -26.11 7.70 -6.97
CA GLN A 177 -26.84 7.86 -8.24
C GLN A 177 -25.91 8.12 -9.43
N GLU A 178 -24.63 8.36 -9.18
CA GLU A 178 -23.64 8.62 -10.22
C GLU A 178 -23.19 7.31 -10.88
N ASP A 179 -23.04 7.32 -12.20
CA ASP A 179 -22.47 6.21 -12.95
C ASP A 179 -20.95 6.20 -12.79
N HIS A 180 -20.43 5.16 -12.15
CA HIS A 180 -19.00 5.03 -11.89
C HIS A 180 -18.28 4.31 -13.03
N ASN A 181 -17.16 4.85 -13.49
CA ASN A 181 -16.36 4.22 -14.53
C ASN A 181 -15.77 2.89 -14.04
N VAL A 182 -15.65 1.91 -14.93
CA VAL A 182 -14.97 0.64 -14.63
C VAL A 182 -13.46 0.84 -14.60
N THR A 183 -12.81 0.33 -13.55
CA THR A 183 -11.37 0.47 -13.32
C THR A 183 -10.64 -0.86 -13.38
N ASN A 184 -11.23 -1.90 -12.82
CA ASN A 184 -10.68 -3.25 -12.78
C ASN A 184 -11.78 -4.26 -13.03
N VAL A 185 -11.45 -5.36 -13.71
CA VAL A 185 -12.38 -6.50 -13.84
C VAL A 185 -11.66 -7.75 -13.40
N PHE A 186 -12.24 -8.46 -12.44
CA PHE A 186 -11.75 -9.73 -11.93
C PHE A 186 -12.61 -10.83 -12.53
N CYS A 187 -11.97 -11.79 -13.18
CA CYS A 187 -12.67 -12.94 -13.76
C CYS A 187 -12.09 -14.21 -13.14
N THR A 188 -12.96 -15.02 -12.58
CA THR A 188 -12.63 -16.36 -12.09
C THR A 188 -13.16 -17.38 -13.08
N PHE A 189 -12.30 -18.30 -13.48
CA PHE A 189 -12.59 -19.35 -14.44
C PHE A 189 -13.03 -20.63 -13.73
N GLU A 190 -13.66 -21.52 -14.49
CA GLU A 190 -14.03 -22.86 -13.99
C GLU A 190 -12.79 -23.74 -13.78
N THR A 191 -11.78 -23.58 -14.64
CA THR A 191 -10.56 -24.38 -14.59
C THR A 191 -9.32 -23.49 -14.61
N GLU A 192 -8.28 -23.89 -13.87
CA GLU A 192 -6.96 -23.26 -13.90
C GLU A 192 -6.37 -23.28 -15.32
N ARG A 193 -6.65 -24.34 -16.09
CA ARG A 193 -6.21 -24.44 -17.49
C ARG A 193 -6.76 -23.30 -18.35
N ASP A 194 -8.01 -22.91 -18.14
CA ASP A 194 -8.61 -21.78 -18.88
C ASP A 194 -7.98 -20.46 -18.45
N GLN A 195 -7.74 -20.27 -17.16
CA GLN A 195 -7.01 -19.11 -16.63
C GLN A 195 -5.63 -18.97 -17.30
N ARG A 196 -4.82 -20.04 -17.29
CA ARG A 196 -3.47 -20.02 -17.86
C ARG A 196 -3.49 -19.76 -19.36
N ARG A 197 -4.42 -20.37 -20.09
CA ARG A 197 -4.60 -20.13 -21.53
C ARG A 197 -4.96 -18.68 -21.82
N VAL A 198 -5.86 -18.09 -21.04
CA VAL A 198 -6.25 -16.69 -21.19
C VAL A 198 -5.07 -15.77 -20.87
N LEU A 199 -4.29 -16.07 -19.82
CA LEU A 199 -3.07 -15.34 -19.50
C LEU A 199 -2.04 -15.44 -20.63
N GLU A 200 -1.75 -16.62 -21.14
CA GLU A 200 -0.81 -16.80 -22.26
C GLU A 200 -1.26 -16.04 -23.52
N ALA A 201 -2.56 -16.04 -23.83
CA ALA A 201 -3.12 -15.39 -25.00
C ALA A 201 -3.19 -13.85 -24.90
N LEU A 202 -3.36 -13.32 -23.68
CA LEU A 202 -3.58 -11.88 -23.44
C LEU A 202 -2.44 -11.19 -22.68
N SER A 203 -1.45 -11.92 -22.17
CA SER A 203 -0.31 -11.35 -21.44
C SER A 203 0.61 -10.61 -22.39
N VAL A 204 0.38 -9.30 -22.46
CA VAL A 204 1.22 -8.37 -23.20
C VAL A 204 2.02 -7.50 -22.24
N GLY A 205 3.25 -7.18 -22.63
CA GLY A 205 4.09 -6.27 -21.87
C GLY A 205 3.40 -4.91 -21.66
N LYS A 206 3.50 -4.37 -20.43
CA LYS A 206 2.90 -3.08 -20.00
C LYS A 206 3.15 -1.93 -20.99
N HIS A 207 4.31 -1.94 -21.65
CA HIS A 207 4.68 -0.91 -22.63
C HIS A 207 3.86 -0.98 -23.91
N ALA A 208 3.56 -2.19 -24.40
CA ALA A 208 2.71 -2.39 -25.58
C ALA A 208 1.29 -1.90 -25.32
N VAL A 209 0.74 -2.20 -24.14
CA VAL A 209 -0.56 -1.68 -23.68
C VAL A 209 -0.55 -0.16 -23.64
N ARG A 210 0.45 0.44 -22.98
CA ARG A 210 0.54 1.90 -22.81
C ARG A 210 0.66 2.63 -24.15
N ARG A 211 1.39 2.06 -25.11
CA ARG A 211 1.53 2.59 -26.48
C ARG A 211 0.39 2.18 -27.41
N LYS A 212 -0.59 1.39 -26.94
CA LYS A 212 -1.72 0.87 -27.71
C LYS A 212 -1.28 0.13 -28.99
N ILE A 213 -0.21 -0.66 -28.89
CA ILE A 213 0.35 -1.41 -30.03
C ILE A 213 -0.55 -2.64 -30.28
N LYS A 214 -1.52 -2.50 -31.18
CA LYS A 214 -2.49 -3.57 -31.48
C LYS A 214 -1.85 -4.80 -32.13
N SER A 215 -0.72 -4.65 -32.80
CA SER A 215 0.01 -5.77 -33.42
C SER A 215 0.67 -6.72 -32.42
N ALA A 216 0.62 -6.40 -31.12
CA ALA A 216 1.15 -7.28 -30.07
C ALA A 216 0.25 -8.50 -29.81
N VAL A 217 -1.01 -8.48 -30.28
CA VAL A 217 -1.97 -9.57 -30.09
C VAL A 217 -2.72 -9.82 -31.40
N ILE A 218 -3.23 -11.04 -31.57
CA ILE A 218 -4.15 -11.40 -32.65
C ILE A 218 -5.37 -10.45 -32.59
N PRO A 219 -5.79 -9.85 -33.72
CA PRO A 219 -6.90 -8.89 -33.75
C PRO A 219 -8.21 -9.41 -33.15
N GLU A 220 -8.44 -10.73 -33.22
CA GLU A 220 -9.61 -11.42 -32.67
C GLU A 220 -9.66 -11.39 -31.14
N HIS A 221 -8.53 -11.20 -30.45
CA HIS A 221 -8.49 -11.11 -28.99
C HIS A 221 -8.70 -9.66 -28.49
N LEU A 222 -8.92 -8.68 -29.37
CA LEU A 222 -9.12 -7.29 -28.96
C LEU A 222 -10.53 -7.07 -28.41
N PHE A 223 -10.65 -6.87 -27.10
CA PHE A 223 -11.92 -6.52 -26.47
C PHE A 223 -12.38 -5.13 -26.92
N GLN A 224 -13.49 -5.06 -27.68
CA GLN A 224 -14.02 -3.80 -28.23
C GLN A 224 -12.95 -2.99 -28.99
N GLY A 225 -12.04 -3.68 -29.69
CA GLY A 225 -10.94 -3.04 -30.43
C GLY A 225 -9.82 -2.43 -29.57
N LYS A 226 -9.84 -2.69 -28.25
CA LYS A 226 -8.86 -2.24 -27.26
C LYS A 226 -7.97 -3.41 -26.83
N LEU A 227 -6.69 -3.12 -26.64
CA LEU A 227 -5.73 -4.05 -26.06
C LEU A 227 -5.89 -4.07 -24.53
N LEU A 228 -6.22 -5.22 -23.97
CA LEU A 228 -6.34 -5.43 -22.53
C LEU A 228 -4.97 -5.68 -21.88
N HIS A 229 -4.87 -5.29 -20.62
CA HIS A 229 -3.75 -5.58 -19.73
C HIS A 229 -4.28 -6.55 -18.69
N VAL A 230 -4.14 -7.82 -19.03
CA VAL A 230 -4.52 -8.94 -18.18
C VAL A 230 -3.29 -9.38 -17.42
N VAL A 231 -3.46 -9.56 -16.11
CA VAL A 231 -2.46 -10.17 -15.24
C VAL A 231 -3.17 -11.12 -14.30
N GLU A 232 -2.42 -12.03 -13.72
CA GLU A 232 -2.91 -12.89 -12.64
C GLU A 232 -3.44 -12.04 -11.48
N ALA A 233 -4.56 -12.48 -10.89
CA ALA A 233 -5.16 -11.78 -9.77
C ALA A 233 -4.41 -12.10 -8.48
N GLU A 234 -4.14 -11.09 -7.66
CA GLU A 234 -3.63 -11.29 -6.30
C GLU A 234 -4.72 -11.91 -5.42
N GLU A 235 -4.34 -12.60 -4.34
CA GLU A 235 -5.30 -13.13 -3.37
C GLU A 235 -6.25 -12.04 -2.82
N PRO A 236 -7.52 -12.37 -2.54
CA PRO A 236 -8.50 -11.40 -2.03
C PRO A 236 -8.07 -10.66 -0.75
N SER A 237 -7.27 -11.32 0.09
CA SER A 237 -6.69 -10.79 1.33
C SER A 237 -5.57 -9.77 1.08
N ALA A 238 -4.82 -9.92 0.00
CA ALA A 238 -3.71 -9.06 -0.41
C ALA A 238 -4.20 -7.80 -1.15
N ILE A 239 -5.38 -7.88 -1.80
CA ILE A 239 -5.94 -6.75 -2.56
C ILE A 239 -6.32 -5.60 -1.62
N ARG A 240 -5.61 -4.48 -1.76
CA ARG A 240 -5.99 -3.20 -1.17
C ARG A 240 -7.05 -2.51 -2.02
N TRP A 241 -8.31 -2.82 -1.76
CA TRP A 241 -9.47 -2.29 -2.52
C TRP A 241 -9.49 -0.76 -2.64
N GLN A 242 -9.03 -0.05 -1.61
CA GLN A 242 -8.95 1.43 -1.60
C GLN A 242 -7.93 2.00 -2.59
N ASP A 243 -6.95 1.19 -3.03
CA ASP A 243 -5.89 1.64 -3.93
C ASP A 243 -6.19 1.26 -5.39
N LEU A 244 -7.23 0.47 -5.67
CA LEU A 244 -7.49 -0.08 -7.02
C LEU A 244 -7.63 1.02 -8.08
N ASN A 245 -8.30 2.12 -7.73
CA ASN A 245 -8.56 3.25 -8.62
C ASN A 245 -7.37 4.22 -8.71
N GLU A 246 -6.29 3.98 -7.96
CA GLU A 246 -5.17 4.91 -7.92
C GLU A 246 -4.31 4.83 -9.18
N SER A 247 -4.32 5.92 -9.96
CA SER A 247 -3.45 6.05 -11.12
C SER A 247 -1.98 5.79 -10.77
N SER A 248 -1.27 5.05 -11.62
CA SER A 248 0.15 4.75 -11.39
C SER A 248 1.02 6.02 -11.26
N ALA A 249 0.58 7.13 -11.87
CA ALA A 249 1.24 8.42 -11.74
C ALA A 249 1.17 8.97 -10.31
N LYS A 250 0.02 8.84 -9.63
CA LYS A 250 -0.15 9.28 -8.24
C LYS A 250 0.67 8.42 -7.29
N ARG A 251 0.66 7.09 -7.47
CA ARG A 251 1.55 6.17 -6.73
C ARG A 251 3.02 6.53 -6.89
N THR A 252 3.45 6.85 -8.12
CA THR A 252 4.83 7.24 -8.41
C THR A 252 5.18 8.56 -7.75
N LYS A 253 4.30 9.56 -7.83
CA LYS A 253 4.48 10.85 -7.14
C LYS A 253 4.60 10.67 -5.63
N GLN A 254 3.75 9.85 -5.01
CA GLN A 254 3.82 9.57 -3.59
C GLN A 254 5.15 8.94 -3.20
N LYS A 255 5.62 7.94 -3.96
CA LYS A 255 6.95 7.33 -3.75
C LYS A 255 8.09 8.34 -3.88
N ILE A 256 8.01 9.25 -4.85
CA ILE A 256 9.01 10.31 -5.03
C ILE A 256 9.01 11.26 -3.83
N TYR A 257 7.83 11.70 -3.37
CA TYR A 257 7.73 12.60 -2.22
C TYR A 257 8.23 11.95 -0.93
N THR A 258 7.88 10.68 -0.68
CA THR A 258 8.39 9.96 0.50
C THR A 258 9.90 9.77 0.42
N MET A 259 10.45 9.42 -0.75
CA MET A 259 11.89 9.30 -0.96
C MET A 259 12.63 10.64 -0.76
N LEU A 260 12.04 11.74 -1.22
CA LEU A 260 12.60 13.08 -1.01
C LEU A 260 12.57 13.44 0.49
N ALA A 261 11.44 13.19 1.16
CA ALA A 261 11.30 13.48 2.58
C ALA A 261 12.28 12.67 3.44
N THR A 262 12.47 11.38 3.14
CA THR A 262 13.46 10.54 3.84
C THR A 262 14.89 11.00 3.55
N ALA A 263 15.22 11.37 2.31
CA ALA A 263 16.52 11.93 1.98
C ALA A 263 16.81 13.23 2.74
N VAL A 264 15.83 14.15 2.80
CA VAL A 264 15.94 15.40 3.57
C VAL A 264 16.12 15.11 5.07
N ALA A 265 15.35 14.16 5.62
CA ALA A 265 15.49 13.76 7.01
C ALA A 265 16.89 13.21 7.32
N ILE A 266 17.45 12.35 6.45
CA ILE A 266 18.81 11.82 6.60
C ILE A 266 19.85 12.95 6.58
N VAL A 267 19.72 13.93 5.67
CA VAL A 267 20.62 15.09 5.62
C VAL A 267 20.52 15.92 6.89
N ILE A 268 19.31 16.20 7.38
CA ILE A 268 19.10 16.96 8.63
C ILE A 268 19.75 16.22 9.81
N ILE A 269 19.50 14.91 9.94
CA ILE A 269 20.09 14.08 11.01
C ILE A 269 21.62 14.09 10.89
N SER A 270 22.16 13.97 9.67
CA SER A 270 23.61 14.03 9.44
C SER A 270 24.21 15.38 9.85
N LEU A 271 23.53 16.50 9.56
CA LEU A 271 23.97 17.83 9.98
C LEU A 271 23.90 18.01 11.51
N ILE A 272 22.87 17.48 12.16
CA ILE A 272 22.74 17.48 13.63
C ILE A 272 23.88 16.68 14.24
N VAL A 273 24.14 15.46 13.76
CA VAL A 273 25.25 14.61 14.23
C VAL A 273 26.59 15.31 14.03
N ARG A 274 26.81 15.96 12.88
CA ARG A 274 28.03 16.73 12.63
C ARG A 274 28.19 17.91 13.58
N ALA A 275 27.12 18.66 13.84
CA ALA A 275 27.14 19.79 14.77
C ALA A 275 27.45 19.35 16.21
N ILE A 276 26.87 18.22 16.65
CA ILE A 276 27.09 17.67 17.99
C ILE A 276 28.48 17.05 18.12
N ASN A 277 28.99 16.39 17.07
CA ASN A 277 30.35 15.84 17.06
C ASN A 277 31.43 16.90 17.23
N ASN A 278 31.18 18.13 16.76
CA ASN A 278 32.09 19.26 17.00
C ASN A 278 32.10 19.73 18.45
N LEU A 279 31.08 19.40 19.25
CA LEU A 279 30.99 19.74 20.68
C LEU A 279 31.53 18.60 21.55
N ASP A 280 31.04 17.38 21.35
CA ASP A 280 31.48 16.17 22.07
C ASP A 280 31.20 14.91 21.23
N VAL A 281 32.25 14.10 21.04
CA VAL A 281 32.18 12.83 20.31
C VAL A 281 31.22 11.84 21.00
N ARG A 282 31.16 11.84 22.34
CA ARG A 282 30.31 10.90 23.11
C ARG A 282 28.82 11.17 22.90
N LEU A 283 28.44 12.44 22.84
CA LEU A 283 27.05 12.84 22.57
C LEU A 283 26.65 12.47 21.14
N SER A 284 27.57 12.58 20.18
CA SER A 284 27.26 12.20 18.79
C SER A 284 26.91 10.73 18.63
N ALA A 285 27.61 9.83 19.35
CA ALA A 285 27.31 8.40 19.38
C ALA A 285 25.93 8.10 19.98
N LEU A 286 25.55 8.81 21.05
CA LEU A 286 24.22 8.65 21.66
C LEU A 286 23.11 9.11 20.70
N VAL A 287 23.33 10.22 19.99
CA VAL A 287 22.37 10.75 19.01
C VAL A 287 22.18 9.79 17.83
N ILE A 288 23.27 9.24 17.29
CA ILE A 288 23.20 8.22 16.24
C ILE A 288 22.41 7.01 16.74
N ALA A 289 22.67 6.54 17.97
CA ALA A 289 21.95 5.42 18.55
C ALA A 289 20.45 5.70 18.71
N THR A 290 20.07 6.91 19.14
CA THR A 290 18.64 7.27 19.29
C THR A 290 17.88 7.38 17.98
N PHE A 291 18.54 7.80 16.88
CA PHE A 291 17.91 7.91 15.57
C PHE A 291 17.89 6.59 14.77
N ASN A 292 18.61 5.57 15.25
CA ASN A 292 18.65 4.25 14.62
C ASN A 292 17.67 3.24 15.27
N ILE A 293 16.90 3.67 16.27
CA ILE A 293 15.76 2.95 16.86
C ILE A 293 14.50 3.35 16.09
#